data_AF-A0A6H2NIB7-F1
#
_entry.id   AF-A0A6H2NIB7-F1
#
_cell.length_a   1.000
_cell.length_b   1.000
_cell.length_c   1.000
_cell.angle_alpha   90.00
_cell.angle_beta   90.00
_cell.angle_gamma   90.00
#
_symmetry.space_group_name_H-M   'P 1'
#
loop_
_entity.id
_entity.type
_entity.pdbx_description
1 polymer ?
#
loop_
_entity_poly.entity_id
_entity_poly.type
_entity_poly.pdbx_seq_one_letter_code
_entity_poly.pdbx_strand_id
1 'polypeptide(L)' 'MSRDALIIGINQYKRLSNLTSPATDAEAIAQILEKHGHFTTVRRLPEGFEDGVAQVSPSGQVTRKQLREAIAQLLWS' A
#
# COMPACT_ATOMS: atom_id res chain seq x y z
N MET A 1 -21.88 -6.10 1.91
CA MET A 1 -20.85 -5.63 0.94
C MET A 1 -19.54 -5.56 1.70
N SER A 2 -18.48 -6.17 1.17
CA SER A 2 -17.13 -6.06 1.73
C SER A 2 -16.61 -4.64 1.51
N ARG A 3 -15.88 -4.09 2.49
CA ARG A 3 -15.10 -2.85 2.31
C ARG A 3 -13.64 -3.26 2.18
N ASP A 4 -13.11 -3.19 0.97
CA ASP A 4 -11.71 -3.48 0.71
C ASP A 4 -10.97 -2.19 0.36
N ALA A 5 -9.70 -2.11 0.75
CA ALA A 5 -8.82 -0.98 0.48
C ALA A 5 -7.50 -1.44 -0.11
N LEU A 6 -6.99 -0.66 -1.06
CA LEU A 6 -5.63 -0.74 -1.57
C LEU A 6 -4.92 0.57 -1.26
N ILE A 7 -3.86 0.49 -0.46
CA ILE A 7 -3.09 1.63 0.01
C ILE A 7 -1.72 1.62 -0.65
N ILE A 8 -1.36 2.73 -1.30
CA ILE A 8 -0.21 2.79 -2.20
C ILE A 8 0.71 3.94 -1.79
N GLY A 9 1.96 3.63 -1.43
CA GLY A 9 3.03 4.61 -1.22
C GLY A 9 4.09 4.51 -2.31
N ILE A 10 4.25 5.55 -3.15
CA ILE A 10 5.22 5.55 -4.25
C ILE A 10 6.45 6.37 -3.83
N ASN A 11 7.49 5.67 -3.40
CA ASN A 11 8.72 6.30 -2.91
C ASN A 11 9.83 6.37 -3.97
N GLN A 12 9.85 5.45 -4.93
CA GLN A 12 10.98 5.28 -5.86
C GLN A 12 10.67 5.75 -7.28
N TYR A 13 11.59 6.53 -7.83
CA TYR A 13 11.46 7.11 -9.17
C TYR A 13 12.75 6.92 -9.95
N LYS A 14 12.65 6.51 -11.22
CA LYS A 14 13.84 6.20 -12.04
C LYS A 14 14.75 7.39 -12.34
N ARG A 15 14.21 8.61 -12.32
CA ARG A 15 14.90 9.84 -12.74
C ARG A 15 14.86 10.94 -11.68
N LEU A 16 14.34 10.64 -10.49
CA LEU A 16 14.20 11.58 -9.38
C LEU A 16 14.73 10.93 -8.11
N SER A 17 15.08 11.75 -7.12
CA SER A 17 15.43 11.27 -5.79
C SER A 17 14.27 10.50 -5.17
N ASN A 18 14.61 9.46 -4.39
CA ASN A 18 13.62 8.72 -3.63
C ASN A 18 12.96 9.62 -2.58
N LEU A 19 11.67 9.40 -2.35
CA LEU A 19 10.87 10.05 -1.32
C LEU A 19 10.74 9.11 -0.12
N THR A 20 10.52 9.68 1.06
CA THR A 20 10.29 8.90 2.30
C THR A 20 8.85 9.02 2.77
N SER A 21 8.25 10.21 2.66
CA SER A 21 6.90 10.51 3.15
C SER A 21 5.78 9.61 2.58
N PRO A 22 5.73 9.27 1.28
CA PRO A 22 4.55 8.57 0.74
C PRO A 22 4.30 7.20 1.37
N ALA A 23 5.35 6.42 1.67
CA ALA A 23 5.17 5.15 2.38
C ALA A 23 4.70 5.34 3.82
N THR A 24 5.25 6.32 4.53
CA THR A 24 4.83 6.64 5.91
C THR A 24 3.38 7.10 5.97
N ASP A 25 2.98 8.01 5.09
CA ASP A 25 1.61 8.53 5.03
C ASP A 25 0.63 7.42 4.64
N ALA A 26 1.00 6.58 3.67
CA ALA A 26 0.21 5.44 3.25
C ALA A 26 0.04 4.43 4.38
N GLU A 27 1.09 4.11 5.14
CA GLU A 27 0.98 3.20 6.28
C GLU A 27 0.08 3.76 7.39
N ALA A 28 0.20 5.05 7.69
CA ALA A 28 -0.67 5.71 8.67
C ALA A 28 -2.16 5.60 8.28
N ILE A 29 -2.48 5.77 6.99
CA ILE A 29 -3.83 5.57 6.47
C ILE A 29 -4.25 4.10 6.62
N ALA A 30 -3.40 3.15 6.23
CA ALA A 30 -3.70 1.72 6.32
C ALA A 30 -4.08 1.31 7.76
N GLN A 31 -3.30 1.76 8.75
CA GLN A 31 -3.57 1.51 10.17
C GLN A 31 -4.89 2.11 10.65
N ILE A 32 -5.23 3.33 10.20
CA ILE A 32 -6.52 3.96 10.52
C ILE A 32 -7.68 3.14 9.95
N LEU A 33 -7.56 2.68 8.70
CA LEU A 33 -8.62 1.90 8.05
C LEU A 33 -8.82 0.53 8.70
N GLU A 34 -7.73 -0.15 9.07
CA GLU A 34 -7.78 -1.42 9.82
C GLU A 34 -8.42 -1.24 11.19
N LYS A 35 -8.05 -0.18 11.92
CA LYS A 35 -8.51 0.03 13.29
C LYS A 35 -9.93 0.58 13.38
N HIS A 36 -10.35 1.42 12.43
CA HIS A 36 -11.57 2.22 12.56
C HIS A 36 -12.53 2.14 11.38
N GLY A 37 -12.09 1.66 10.22
CA GLY A 37 -12.88 1.76 8.98
C GLY A 37 -13.85 0.61 8.72
N HIS A 38 -13.81 -0.45 9.53
CA HIS A 38 -14.51 -1.72 9.29
C HIS A 38 -14.21 -2.28 7.88
N PHE A 39 -12.95 -2.21 7.46
CA PHE A 39 -12.49 -2.82 6.21
C PHE A 39 -12.27 -4.31 6.42
N THR A 40 -12.74 -5.12 5.46
CA THR A 40 -12.51 -6.57 5.43
C THR A 40 -11.06 -6.87 5.07
N THR A 41 -10.52 -6.15 4.09
CA THR A 41 -9.15 -6.32 3.62
C THR A 41 -8.49 -4.96 3.41
N VAL A 42 -7.31 -4.75 3.97
CA VAL A 42 -6.45 -3.59 3.69
C VAL A 42 -5.15 -4.09 3.09
N ARG A 43 -4.99 -3.90 1.78
CA ARG A 43 -3.79 -4.29 1.04
C ARG A 43 -2.82 -3.12 0.94
N ARG A 44 -1.52 -3.40 0.99
CA ARG A 44 -0.44 -2.41 0.95
C ARG A 44 0.43 -2.61 -0.29
N LEU A 45 0.85 -1.51 -0.91
CA LEU A 45 1.72 -1.56 -2.08
C LEU A 45 2.74 -0.40 -2.04
N PRO A 46 4.04 -0.65 -2.22
CA PRO A 46 4.67 -1.97 -2.30
C PRO A 46 4.57 -2.67 -0.94
N GLU A 47 4.33 -3.97 -0.96
CA GLU A 47 4.26 -4.76 0.27
C GLU A 47 5.66 -4.87 0.89
N GLY A 48 5.73 -4.67 2.20
CA GLY A 48 6.90 -4.89 3.03
C GLY A 48 6.51 -5.52 4.35
N PHE A 49 7.53 -5.98 5.08
CA PHE A 49 7.36 -6.53 6.42
C PHE A 49 8.39 -5.90 7.34
N GLU A 50 7.95 -5.41 8.50
CA GLU A 50 8.81 -4.96 9.59
C GLU A 50 8.30 -5.58 10.88
N ASP A 51 9.21 -6.23 11.61
CA ASP A 51 8.90 -6.99 12.83
C ASP A 51 7.74 -7.99 12.68
N GLY A 52 7.61 -8.58 11.48
CA GLY A 52 6.56 -9.55 11.16
C GLY A 52 5.19 -8.94 10.83
N VAL A 53 5.08 -7.61 10.82
CA VAL A 53 3.86 -6.88 10.47
C VAL A 53 3.94 -6.38 9.03
N ALA A 54 2.88 -6.61 8.25
CA ALA A 54 2.79 -6.11 6.88
C ALA A 54 2.66 -4.58 6.88
N GLN A 55 3.49 -3.91 6.06
CA GLN A 55 3.50 -2.46 5.93
C GLN A 55 3.76 -1.99 4.49
N VAL A 56 3.54 -0.71 4.22
CA VAL A 56 3.95 -0.09 2.95
C VAL A 56 5.48 0.07 2.95
N SER A 57 6.17 -0.68 2.09
CA SER A 57 7.64 -0.71 2.06
C SER A 57 8.24 0.65 1.63
N PRO A 58 9.07 1.29 2.47
CA PRO A 58 9.70 2.57 2.11
C PRO A 58 10.75 2.45 0.98
N SER A 59 11.33 1.25 0.84
CA SER A 59 12.36 0.92 -0.16
C SER A 59 11.82 0.02 -1.29
N GLY A 60 10.52 -0.23 -1.34
CA GLY A 60 9.91 -1.02 -2.40
C GLY A 60 9.69 -0.19 -3.66
N GLN A 61 9.85 -0.82 -4.83
CA GLN A 61 9.44 -0.21 -6.10
C GLN A 61 8.03 -0.67 -6.47
N VAL A 62 7.15 0.27 -6.80
CA VAL A 62 5.86 -0.05 -7.41
C VAL A 62 6.03 -0.19 -8.91
N THR A 63 5.88 -1.40 -9.44
CA THR A 63 5.90 -1.62 -10.90
C THR A 63 4.50 -1.44 -11.50
N ARG A 64 4.43 -1.05 -12.78
CA ARG A 64 3.17 -0.96 -13.53
C ARG A 64 2.37 -2.28 -13.50
N LYS A 65 3.08 -3.42 -13.55
CA LYS A 65 2.47 -4.75 -13.50
C LYS A 65 1.76 -4.97 -12.16
N GLN A 66 2.48 -4.78 -11.04
CA GLN A 66 1.92 -4.93 -9.70
C GLN A 66 0.75 -3.97 -9.46
N LEU A 67 0.89 -2.70 -9.86
CA LEU A 67 -0.18 -1.71 -9.70
C LEU A 67 -1.45 -2.13 -10.44
N ARG A 68 -1.32 -2.59 -11.68
CA ARG A 68 -2.46 -3.07 -12.49
C ARG A 68 -3.13 -4.28 -11.83
N GLU A 69 -2.34 -5.23 -11.36
CA GLU A 69 -2.85 -6.44 -10.69
C GLU A 69 -3.53 -6.12 -9.36
N ALA A 70 -2.98 -5.20 -8.57
CA ALA A 70 -3.57 -4.78 -7.31
C ALA A 70 -4.90 -4.03 -7.50
N ILE A 71 -4.97 -3.12 -8.48
CA ILE A 71 -6.22 -2.41 -8.82
C ILE A 71 -7.28 -3.39 -9.33
N ALA A 72 -6.88 -4.32 -10.20
CA ALA A 72 -7.75 -5.40 -10.67
C ALA A 72 -8.35 -6.19 -9.49
N GLN A 73 -7.50 -6.63 -8.56
CA GLN A 73 -7.92 -7.37 -7.38
C GLN A 73 -8.87 -6.56 -6.48
N LEU A 74 -8.67 -5.25 -6.34
CA LEU A 74 -9.56 -4.40 -5.54
C LEU A 74 -10.97 -4.27 -6.15
N LEU A 75 -11.07 -4.18 -7.48
CA LEU A 75 -12.34 -3.95 -8.17
C LEU A 75 -13.16 -5.22 -8.37
N TRP A 76 -12.53 -6.38 -8.25
CA TRP A 76 -13.14 -7.70 -8.44
C TRP A 76 -13.11 -8.56 -7.16
N SER A 77 -12.89 -7.95 -5.98
CA SER A 77 -12.94 -8.63 -4.67
C SER A 77 -14.34 -8.74 -4.07
#